data_AF-A0A7V8XK06-F1
#
_entry.id   AF-A0A7V8XK06-F1
#
_cell.length_a   1.000
_cell.length_b   1.000
_cell.length_c   1.000
_cell.angle_alpha   90.00
_cell.angle_beta   90.00
_cell.angle_gamma   90.00
#
_symmetry.space_group_name_H-M   'P 1'
#
loop_
_entity.id
_entity.type
_entity.pdbx_description
1 polymer ?
#
loop_
_entity_poly.entity_id
_entity_poly.type
_entity_poly.pdbx_seq_one_letter_code
_entity_poly.pdbx_strand_id
1 'polypeptide(L)'
;MTRPRRAGLGVILAAALLVLAWPAAANAQATITTAGALTQITITPDLNCDVRHISDTSPEFFGSTACGTLVATGGTLFGPASIPAGGSASPRTAFTPVSQTGPLGSGTAGDPFRIITVVGLPGTSLTLTETDSYVAGTESYRTDVTVSNAGGGSSGIVYRAGDCFLQESDSGFGSVNPAAGSVACVGVTPAGTPSSRIEQWDPLTPGSSYFHANYDEVWARIGAQLPFPNTCRC
;
A
#
# COMPACT_ATOMS: atom_id res chain seq x y z
N MET A 1 7.66 -72.42 -45.98
CA MET A 1 8.01 -71.62 -44.77
C MET A 1 7.80 -70.16 -45.08
N THR A 2 6.65 -69.61 -44.71
CA THR A 2 6.27 -68.21 -44.98
C THR A 2 5.53 -67.69 -43.75
N ARG A 3 6.21 -66.87 -42.94
CA ARG A 3 5.64 -66.20 -41.75
C ARG A 3 4.89 -64.94 -42.19
N PRO A 4 3.64 -64.70 -41.74
CA PRO A 4 3.03 -63.38 -41.88
C PRO A 4 3.51 -62.46 -40.74
N ARG A 5 3.91 -61.25 -41.12
CA ARG A 5 4.31 -60.15 -40.24
C ARG A 5 3.06 -59.54 -39.59
N ARG A 6 3.01 -59.48 -38.25
CA ARG A 6 2.03 -58.68 -37.51
C ARG A 6 2.49 -57.23 -37.51
N ALA A 7 1.74 -56.35 -38.17
CA ALA A 7 1.89 -54.90 -38.03
C ALA A 7 1.14 -54.47 -36.75
N GLY A 8 1.88 -54.04 -35.74
CA GLY A 8 1.32 -53.41 -34.55
C GLY A 8 1.00 -51.95 -34.84
N LEU A 9 -0.28 -51.58 -34.76
CA LEU A 9 -0.73 -50.19 -34.76
C LEU A 9 -0.36 -49.58 -33.39
N GLY A 10 0.65 -48.72 -33.36
CA GLY A 10 0.96 -47.90 -32.19
C GLY A 10 -0.02 -46.73 -32.12
N VAL A 11 -0.88 -46.71 -31.11
CA VAL A 11 -1.71 -45.54 -30.77
C VAL A 11 -0.84 -44.57 -29.99
N ILE A 12 -0.46 -43.46 -30.61
CA ILE A 12 0.18 -42.33 -29.92
C ILE A 12 -0.94 -41.47 -29.33
N LEU A 13 -1.16 -41.54 -28.02
CA LEU A 13 -1.97 -40.55 -27.31
C LEU A 13 -1.15 -39.26 -27.20
N ALA A 14 -1.51 -38.25 -27.98
CA ALA A 14 -1.04 -36.88 -27.77
C ALA A 14 -1.80 -36.28 -26.58
N ALA A 15 -1.15 -36.18 -25.43
CA ALA A 15 -1.67 -35.42 -24.28
C ALA A 15 -1.56 -33.92 -24.59
N ALA A 16 -2.70 -33.28 -24.84
CA ALA A 16 -2.78 -31.83 -24.96
C ALA A 16 -2.57 -31.18 -23.59
N LEU A 17 -1.39 -30.58 -23.36
CA LEU A 17 -1.16 -29.68 -22.23
C LEU A 17 -2.01 -28.41 -22.44
N LEU A 18 -3.14 -28.31 -21.73
CA LEU A 18 -3.79 -27.02 -21.51
C LEU A 18 -2.88 -26.18 -20.62
N VAL A 19 -2.11 -25.28 -21.23
CA VAL A 19 -1.46 -24.18 -20.52
C VAL A 19 -2.57 -23.21 -20.13
N LEU A 20 -2.98 -23.27 -18.85
CA LEU A 20 -3.77 -22.21 -18.24
C LEU A 20 -2.89 -20.96 -18.22
N ALA A 21 -3.06 -20.09 -19.21
CA ALA A 21 -2.45 -18.77 -19.18
C ALA A 21 -3.09 -17.98 -18.03
N TRP A 22 -2.40 -17.87 -16.91
CA TRP A 22 -2.72 -16.83 -15.94
C TRP A 22 -2.51 -15.48 -16.63
N PRO A 23 -3.49 -14.56 -16.58
CA PRO A 23 -3.26 -13.21 -17.06
C PRO A 23 -2.06 -12.65 -16.27
N ALA A 24 -1.07 -12.12 -16.99
CA ALA A 24 0.03 -11.41 -16.38
C ALA A 24 -0.55 -10.29 -15.50
N ALA A 25 -0.11 -10.21 -14.24
CA ALA A 25 -0.51 -9.15 -13.33
C ALA A 25 -0.23 -7.78 -13.98
N ALA A 26 -1.16 -6.83 -13.80
CA ALA A 26 -0.95 -5.45 -14.19
C ALA A 26 0.29 -4.91 -13.47
N ASN A 27 1.36 -4.65 -14.22
CA ASN A 27 2.64 -4.12 -13.69
C ASN A 27 2.69 -2.58 -13.72
N ALA A 28 1.62 -1.92 -14.16
CA ALA A 28 1.55 -0.47 -14.21
C ALA A 28 0.81 0.03 -12.96
N GLN A 29 1.42 0.99 -12.26
CA GLN A 29 0.75 1.75 -11.20
C GLN A 29 -0.50 2.46 -11.73
N ALA A 30 -1.50 2.63 -10.87
CA ALA A 30 -2.72 3.35 -11.19
C ALA A 30 -2.66 4.76 -10.58
N THR A 31 -3.19 5.74 -11.32
CA THR A 31 -3.15 7.15 -10.92
C THR A 31 -4.51 7.79 -11.11
N ILE A 32 -5.00 8.47 -10.07
CA ILE A 32 -6.09 9.43 -10.14
C ILE A 32 -5.45 10.81 -10.37
N THR A 33 -5.87 11.52 -11.42
CA THR A 33 -5.46 12.90 -11.68
C THR A 33 -6.68 13.81 -11.64
N THR A 34 -6.63 14.89 -10.85
CA THR A 34 -7.73 15.84 -10.71
C THR A 34 -7.25 17.29 -10.69
N ALA A 35 -8.17 18.23 -10.84
CA ALA A 35 -7.92 19.66 -10.64
C ALA A 35 -8.23 20.14 -9.19
N GLY A 36 -8.46 19.21 -8.26
CA GLY A 36 -8.79 19.49 -6.86
C GLY A 36 -7.55 19.72 -5.99
N ALA A 37 -7.75 19.76 -4.66
CA ALA A 37 -6.67 19.93 -3.68
C ALA A 37 -5.61 18.83 -3.80
N LEU A 38 -6.04 17.56 -3.87
CA LEU A 38 -5.17 16.44 -4.25
C LEU A 38 -5.18 16.29 -5.77
N THR A 39 -4.12 16.77 -6.40
CA THR A 39 -3.98 16.81 -7.87
C THR A 39 -3.60 15.45 -8.44
N GLN A 40 -2.90 14.64 -7.66
CA GLN A 40 -2.51 13.29 -8.03
C GLN A 40 -2.57 12.35 -6.81
N ILE A 41 -3.11 11.15 -7.01
CA ILE A 41 -3.00 10.03 -6.09
C ILE A 41 -2.59 8.82 -6.92
N THR A 42 -1.40 8.27 -6.66
CA THR A 42 -0.84 7.11 -7.35
C THR A 42 -0.64 5.97 -6.37
N ILE A 43 -1.02 4.77 -6.77
CA ILE A 43 -0.85 3.54 -5.99
C ILE A 43 -0.09 2.53 -6.82
N THR A 44 1.02 2.01 -6.32
CA THR A 44 1.79 0.98 -7.02
C THR A 44 1.11 -0.38 -6.93
N PRO A 45 1.42 -1.34 -7.84
CA PRO A 45 0.85 -2.68 -7.79
C PRO A 45 1.17 -3.48 -6.51
N ASP A 46 2.13 -3.01 -5.71
CA ASP A 46 2.55 -3.57 -4.44
C ASP A 46 2.34 -2.63 -3.24
N LEU A 47 1.44 -1.64 -3.37
CA LEU A 47 0.87 -0.81 -2.30
C LEU A 47 1.74 0.31 -1.72
N ASN A 48 2.69 0.86 -2.49
CA ASN A 48 3.16 2.21 -2.20
C ASN A 48 2.11 3.24 -2.59
N CYS A 49 2.15 4.40 -1.95
CA CYS A 49 1.37 5.58 -2.32
C CYS A 49 2.27 6.74 -2.78
N ASP A 50 1.74 7.62 -3.62
CA ASP A 50 2.28 8.96 -3.93
C ASP A 50 1.06 9.89 -4.00
N VAL A 51 1.14 11.02 -3.30
CA VAL A 51 0.09 12.04 -3.27
C VAL A 51 0.73 13.37 -3.63
N ARG A 52 0.02 14.20 -4.38
CA ARG A 52 0.44 15.57 -4.70
C ARG A 52 -0.64 16.57 -4.38
N HIS A 53 -0.31 17.59 -3.63
CA HIS A 53 -1.21 18.69 -3.31
C HIS A 53 -1.01 19.89 -4.26
N ILE A 54 -2.09 20.63 -4.58
CA ILE A 54 -2.06 21.79 -5.50
C ILE A 54 -1.16 22.95 -5.03
N SER A 55 -0.90 23.01 -3.73
CA SER A 55 -0.06 24.04 -3.09
C SER A 55 1.43 23.72 -3.12
N ASP A 56 1.78 22.52 -3.56
CA ASP A 56 3.12 21.93 -3.45
C ASP A 56 3.59 21.51 -4.86
N THR A 57 4.91 21.51 -5.07
CA THR A 57 5.54 21.14 -6.35
C THR A 57 6.15 19.74 -6.32
N SER A 58 6.48 19.27 -5.13
CA SER A 58 6.95 17.91 -4.85
C SER A 58 5.79 17.04 -4.37
N PRO A 59 5.99 15.72 -4.37
CA PRO A 59 5.09 14.80 -3.68
C PRO A 59 5.04 15.04 -2.17
N GLU A 60 3.91 14.68 -1.55
CA GLU A 60 3.71 14.77 -0.10
C GLU A 60 4.58 13.76 0.67
N PHE A 61 5.03 12.69 0.03
CA PHE A 61 5.95 11.72 0.62
C PHE A 61 7.35 11.82 0.02
N PHE A 62 8.36 11.59 0.86
CA PHE A 62 9.76 11.69 0.44
C PHE A 62 10.05 10.78 -0.77
N GLY A 63 10.72 11.34 -1.78
CA GLY A 63 11.07 10.58 -2.98
C GLY A 63 9.86 9.98 -3.71
N SER A 64 8.69 10.61 -3.63
CA SER A 64 7.40 10.19 -4.19
C SER A 64 6.73 9.05 -3.43
N THR A 65 7.36 7.87 -3.33
CA THR A 65 6.69 6.65 -2.86
C THR A 65 7.12 6.15 -1.49
N ALA A 66 7.67 7.02 -0.63
CA ALA A 66 8.04 6.68 0.76
C ALA A 66 6.83 6.47 1.68
N CYS A 67 5.76 5.84 1.20
CA CYS A 67 4.64 5.41 2.01
C CYS A 67 4.07 4.11 1.48
N GLY A 68 3.30 3.41 2.31
CA GLY A 68 2.59 2.23 1.87
C GLY A 68 1.94 1.44 2.99
N THR A 69 1.30 0.35 2.58
CA THR A 69 0.64 -0.61 3.48
C THR A 69 1.52 -1.83 3.67
N LEU A 70 1.68 -2.30 4.91
CA LEU A 70 2.48 -3.48 5.25
C LEU A 70 1.71 -4.40 6.19
N VAL A 71 2.07 -5.69 6.21
CA VAL A 71 1.46 -6.69 7.11
C VAL A 71 2.53 -7.52 7.80
N ALA A 72 2.54 -7.54 9.13
CA ALA A 72 3.33 -8.50 9.89
C ALA A 72 2.44 -9.65 10.38
N THR A 73 2.79 -10.89 10.05
CA THR A 73 2.04 -12.09 10.45
C THR A 73 2.95 -13.31 10.41
N GLY A 74 2.76 -14.25 11.34
CA GLY A 74 3.57 -15.47 11.39
C GLY A 74 5.09 -15.23 11.47
N GLY A 75 5.52 -14.10 12.07
CA GLY A 75 6.92 -13.70 12.16
C GLY A 75 7.53 -13.14 10.87
N THR A 76 6.72 -12.91 9.83
CA THR A 76 7.17 -12.33 8.55
C THR A 76 6.52 -10.97 8.33
N LEU A 77 7.32 -9.97 7.96
CA LEU A 77 6.86 -8.68 7.47
C LEU A 77 6.70 -8.73 5.94
N PHE A 78 5.51 -8.42 5.46
CA PHE A 78 5.18 -8.28 4.05
C PHE A 78 4.92 -6.82 3.71
N GLY A 79 5.36 -6.37 2.54
CA GLY A 79 5.17 -4.99 2.09
C GLY A 79 5.62 -4.78 0.65
N PRO A 80 5.61 -3.52 0.17
CA PRO A 80 6.19 -3.19 -1.13
C PRO A 80 7.65 -3.64 -1.25
N ALA A 81 8.07 -4.00 -2.46
CA ALA A 81 9.41 -4.49 -2.73
C ALA A 81 10.47 -3.43 -2.41
N SER A 82 10.16 -2.16 -2.69
CA SER A 82 10.98 -1.01 -2.37
C SER A 82 10.13 0.10 -1.73
N ILE A 83 10.68 0.76 -0.73
CA ILE A 83 10.08 1.94 -0.11
C ILE A 83 11.24 2.93 0.07
N PRO A 84 11.26 4.07 -0.65
CA PRO A 84 12.24 5.13 -0.39
C PRO A 84 12.25 5.48 1.10
N ALA A 85 13.44 5.67 1.67
CA ALA A 85 13.66 5.87 3.10
C ALA A 85 13.14 4.74 4.04
N GLY A 86 12.50 3.70 3.52
CA GLY A 86 11.94 2.57 4.28
C GLY A 86 12.90 1.39 4.48
N GLY A 87 14.21 1.63 4.48
CA GLY A 87 15.23 0.58 4.56
C GLY A 87 15.23 -0.20 5.88
N SER A 88 14.87 0.47 6.98
CA SER A 88 14.84 -0.14 8.32
C SER A 88 13.61 -1.01 8.58
N ALA A 89 12.61 -1.00 7.68
CA ALA A 89 11.53 -1.98 7.68
C ALA A 89 12.03 -3.30 7.06
N SER A 90 12.96 -3.96 7.75
CA SER A 90 13.71 -5.13 7.29
C SER A 90 13.89 -6.15 8.44
N PRO A 91 13.93 -7.48 8.16
CA PRO A 91 13.72 -8.10 6.86
C PRO A 91 12.26 -7.98 6.39
N ARG A 92 12.06 -7.72 5.10
CA ARG A 92 10.76 -7.58 4.46
C ARG A 92 10.66 -8.49 3.24
N THR A 93 9.57 -9.23 3.17
CA THR A 93 9.19 -10.04 2.01
C THR A 93 8.28 -9.20 1.13
N ALA A 94 8.62 -9.08 -0.16
CA ALA A 94 7.79 -8.36 -1.09
C ALA A 94 6.41 -9.04 -1.23
N PHE A 95 5.36 -8.25 -1.33
CA PHE A 95 4.06 -8.73 -1.79
C PHE A 95 4.16 -9.35 -3.20
N THR A 96 3.25 -10.27 -3.51
CA THR A 96 3.02 -10.71 -4.91
C THR A 96 1.84 -9.94 -5.48
N PRO A 97 2.04 -9.04 -6.47
CA PRO A 97 0.92 -8.38 -7.15
C PRO A 97 -0.04 -9.41 -7.75
N VAL A 98 -1.33 -9.29 -7.44
CA VAL A 98 -2.39 -10.15 -7.99
C VAL A 98 -3.16 -9.40 -9.06
N SER A 99 -3.68 -8.22 -8.72
CA SER A 99 -4.36 -7.35 -9.68
C SER A 99 -4.33 -5.89 -9.22
N GLN A 100 -4.45 -4.98 -10.18
CA GLN A 100 -4.76 -3.58 -9.91
C GLN A 100 -5.77 -3.10 -10.95
N THR A 101 -6.81 -2.43 -10.49
CA THR A 101 -7.86 -1.85 -11.34
C THR A 101 -8.05 -0.38 -10.97
N GLY A 102 -8.15 0.50 -11.97
CA GLY A 102 -8.48 1.91 -11.79
C GLY A 102 -7.63 2.84 -12.67
N PRO A 103 -7.89 4.16 -12.61
CA PRO A 103 -8.95 4.78 -11.83
C PRO A 103 -10.35 4.43 -12.38
N LEU A 104 -11.27 4.08 -11.48
CA LEU A 104 -12.70 3.88 -11.74
C LEU A 104 -13.48 5.11 -11.26
N GLY A 105 -14.74 5.26 -11.69
CA GLY A 105 -15.65 6.29 -11.18
C GLY A 105 -15.44 7.68 -11.80
N SER A 106 -16.35 8.60 -11.46
CA SER A 106 -16.39 9.98 -11.99
C SER A 106 -15.82 11.04 -11.05
N GLY A 107 -15.45 10.67 -9.82
CA GLY A 107 -14.90 11.59 -8.82
C GLY A 107 -15.95 12.37 -8.04
N THR A 108 -17.24 12.08 -8.21
CA THR A 108 -18.31 12.72 -7.45
C THR A 108 -18.51 12.04 -6.10
N ALA A 109 -19.23 12.68 -5.16
CA ALA A 109 -19.52 12.04 -3.86
C ALA A 109 -20.32 10.73 -3.99
N GLY A 110 -21.21 10.63 -4.99
CA GLY A 110 -21.99 9.41 -5.25
C GLY A 110 -21.25 8.35 -6.07
N ASP A 111 -20.17 8.73 -6.74
CA ASP A 111 -19.32 7.85 -7.53
C ASP A 111 -17.86 8.35 -7.48
N PRO A 112 -17.16 8.14 -6.34
CA PRO A 112 -15.80 8.62 -6.15
C PRO A 112 -14.85 7.91 -7.11
N PHE A 113 -13.72 8.54 -7.39
CA PHE A 113 -12.62 7.84 -8.03
C PHE A 113 -12.17 6.67 -7.17
N ARG A 114 -11.81 5.53 -7.77
CA ARG A 114 -11.31 4.36 -7.04
C ARG A 114 -10.15 3.68 -7.73
N ILE A 115 -9.13 3.31 -6.96
CA ILE A 115 -8.11 2.34 -7.33
C ILE A 115 -8.28 1.13 -6.40
N ILE A 116 -8.31 -0.07 -6.97
CA ILE A 116 -8.41 -1.32 -6.21
C ILE A 116 -7.16 -2.13 -6.52
N THR A 117 -6.34 -2.39 -5.51
CA THR A 117 -5.11 -3.17 -5.62
C THR A 117 -5.23 -4.42 -4.75
N VAL A 118 -4.89 -5.56 -5.32
CA VAL A 118 -4.90 -6.86 -4.65
C VAL A 118 -3.50 -7.44 -4.68
N VAL A 119 -3.01 -7.86 -3.52
CA VAL A 119 -1.71 -8.50 -3.36
C VAL A 119 -1.83 -9.79 -2.54
N GLY A 120 -1.01 -10.78 -2.89
CA GLY A 120 -0.80 -11.99 -2.09
C GLY A 120 0.36 -11.80 -1.12
N LEU A 121 0.27 -12.46 0.05
CA LEU A 121 1.37 -12.57 1.02
C LEU A 121 2.06 -13.94 0.81
N PRO A 122 3.23 -13.98 0.16
CA PRO A 122 3.86 -15.24 -0.25
C PRO A 122 4.06 -16.23 0.90
N GLY A 123 3.80 -17.51 0.65
CA GLY A 123 3.93 -18.57 1.65
C GLY A 123 2.77 -18.62 2.66
N THR A 124 1.73 -17.80 2.49
CA THR A 124 0.52 -17.83 3.32
C THR A 124 -0.74 -18.07 2.47
N SER A 125 -1.90 -18.24 3.11
CA SER A 125 -3.22 -18.23 2.46
C SER A 125 -3.90 -16.86 2.53
N LEU A 126 -3.13 -15.80 2.75
CA LEU A 126 -3.63 -14.43 2.91
C LEU A 126 -3.53 -13.64 1.60
N THR A 127 -4.58 -12.84 1.37
CA THR A 127 -4.64 -11.83 0.32
C THR A 127 -5.05 -10.52 0.94
N LEU A 128 -4.41 -9.42 0.54
CA LEU A 128 -4.77 -8.06 0.94
C LEU A 128 -5.39 -7.35 -0.26
N THR A 129 -6.57 -6.76 -0.04
CA THR A 129 -7.22 -5.85 -0.99
C THR A 129 -7.22 -4.45 -0.39
N GLU A 130 -6.58 -3.51 -1.07
CA GLU A 130 -6.59 -2.08 -0.77
C GLU A 130 -7.50 -1.37 -1.78
N THR A 131 -8.42 -0.54 -1.29
CA THR A 131 -9.26 0.33 -2.13
C THR A 131 -9.05 1.77 -1.73
N ASP A 132 -8.42 2.54 -2.62
CA ASP A 132 -8.19 3.96 -2.46
C ASP A 132 -9.28 4.74 -3.19
N SER A 133 -10.07 5.50 -2.45
CA SER A 133 -11.21 6.26 -2.96
C SER A 133 -11.03 7.75 -2.77
N TYR A 134 -11.34 8.54 -3.81
CA TYR A 134 -11.19 10.00 -3.78
C TYR A 134 -12.42 10.71 -4.36
N VAL A 135 -12.93 11.70 -3.63
CA VAL A 135 -13.93 12.64 -4.13
C VAL A 135 -13.19 13.88 -4.61
N ALA A 136 -13.33 14.22 -5.88
CA ALA A 136 -12.59 15.34 -6.47
C ALA A 136 -12.85 16.64 -5.70
N GLY A 137 -11.77 17.29 -5.26
CA GLY A 137 -11.81 18.55 -4.52
C GLY A 137 -11.78 18.41 -3.00
N THR A 138 -11.78 17.20 -2.43
CA THR A 138 -11.53 17.02 -0.99
C THR A 138 -10.04 17.06 -0.66
N GLU A 139 -9.73 17.38 0.61
CA GLU A 139 -8.36 17.44 1.18
C GLU A 139 -7.83 16.05 1.58
N SER A 140 -8.66 15.01 1.46
CA SER A 140 -8.33 13.65 1.86
C SER A 140 -8.85 12.65 0.84
N TYR A 141 -8.13 11.54 0.70
CA TYR A 141 -8.63 10.30 0.11
C TYR A 141 -8.79 9.24 1.21
N ARG A 142 -9.56 8.20 0.92
CA ARG A 142 -9.89 7.13 1.85
C ARG A 142 -9.22 5.85 1.39
N THR A 143 -8.54 5.15 2.30
CA THR A 143 -7.96 3.83 2.04
C THR A 143 -8.67 2.78 2.88
N ASP A 144 -9.37 1.85 2.23
CA ASP A 144 -9.96 0.67 2.87
C ASP A 144 -9.06 -0.54 2.65
N VAL A 145 -8.64 -1.20 3.73
CA VAL A 145 -7.79 -2.40 3.68
C VAL A 145 -8.58 -3.61 4.20
N THR A 146 -8.68 -4.65 3.38
CA THR A 146 -9.27 -5.94 3.76
C THR A 146 -8.25 -7.05 3.62
N VAL A 147 -7.99 -7.78 4.70
CA VAL A 147 -7.15 -8.99 4.67
C VAL A 147 -8.07 -10.21 4.67
N SER A 148 -8.06 -10.96 3.57
CA SER A 148 -8.81 -12.22 3.43
C SER A 148 -7.90 -13.40 3.76
N ASN A 149 -8.46 -14.42 4.43
CA ASN A 149 -7.75 -15.63 4.80
C ASN A 149 -8.54 -16.86 4.36
N ALA A 150 -7.96 -17.65 3.44
CA ALA A 150 -8.55 -18.90 2.98
C ALA A 150 -8.09 -20.14 3.77
N GLY A 151 -7.18 -19.96 4.74
CA GLY A 151 -6.65 -21.01 5.61
C GLY A 151 -7.24 -21.01 7.02
N GLY A 152 -6.47 -21.51 7.98
CA GLY A 152 -6.81 -21.43 9.41
C GLY A 152 -6.63 -20.01 9.97
N GLY A 153 -7.16 -19.74 11.17
CA GLY A 153 -7.06 -18.44 11.82
C GLY A 153 -5.62 -17.92 11.92
N SER A 154 -5.43 -16.63 11.64
CA SER A 154 -4.13 -15.95 11.70
C SER A 154 -4.27 -14.65 12.50
N SER A 155 -3.17 -14.24 13.15
CA SER A 155 -3.04 -12.95 13.84
C SER A 155 -1.93 -12.15 13.18
N GLY A 156 -2.12 -10.84 13.07
CA GLY A 156 -1.09 -9.97 12.52
C GLY A 156 -1.36 -8.50 12.79
N ILE A 157 -0.45 -7.67 12.31
CA ILE A 157 -0.51 -6.21 12.39
C ILE A 157 -0.53 -5.68 10.96
N VAL A 158 -1.47 -4.79 10.66
CA VAL A 158 -1.48 -4.01 9.42
C VAL A 158 -0.92 -2.63 9.75
N TYR A 159 0.08 -2.20 8.99
CA TYR A 159 0.68 -0.87 9.12
C TYR A 159 0.30 -0.02 7.92
N ARG A 160 -0.02 1.25 8.17
CA ARG A 160 0.05 2.34 7.19
C ARG A 160 1.09 3.33 7.71
N ALA A 161 2.09 3.62 6.89
CA ALA A 161 3.20 4.47 7.29
C ALA A 161 3.74 5.25 6.09
N GLY A 162 4.42 6.36 6.36
CA GLY A 162 5.12 7.14 5.36
C GLY A 162 6.20 8.02 5.96
N ASP A 163 7.12 8.46 5.12
CA ASP A 163 8.09 9.52 5.37
C ASP A 163 7.56 10.81 4.73
N CYS A 164 7.15 11.74 5.58
CA CYS A 164 6.47 12.96 5.16
C CYS A 164 7.45 13.94 4.53
N PHE A 165 7.06 14.50 3.39
CA PHE A 165 7.75 15.60 2.69
C PHE A 165 6.84 16.82 2.54
N LEU A 166 5.97 17.01 3.54
CA LEU A 166 4.95 18.05 3.59
C LEU A 166 5.55 19.46 3.45
N GLN A 167 4.95 20.29 2.59
CA GLN A 167 5.47 21.62 2.25
C GLN A 167 6.93 21.59 1.74
N GLU A 168 7.27 20.58 0.93
CA GLU A 168 8.59 20.45 0.29
C GLU A 168 9.75 20.27 1.29
N SER A 169 9.48 19.68 2.45
CA SER A 169 10.41 19.69 3.59
C SER A 169 10.36 18.40 4.41
N ASP A 170 11.55 17.85 4.71
CA ASP A 170 11.75 16.75 5.69
C ASP A 170 11.72 17.23 7.15
N SER A 171 11.53 18.53 7.38
CA SER A 171 11.40 19.12 8.71
C SER A 171 9.95 19.45 9.01
N GLY A 172 9.49 19.06 10.20
CA GLY A 172 8.12 19.26 10.66
C GLY A 172 7.96 19.00 12.15
N PHE A 173 6.72 19.11 12.60
CA PHE A 173 6.27 18.74 13.94
C PHE A 173 5.32 17.54 13.86
N GLY A 174 5.16 16.82 14.96
CA GLY A 174 4.10 15.83 15.08
C GLY A 174 2.81 16.42 15.65
N SER A 175 1.68 15.82 15.29
CA SER A 175 0.41 16.03 15.99
C SER A 175 -0.36 14.72 16.07
N VAL A 176 -1.17 14.57 17.11
CA VAL A 176 -2.00 13.37 17.34
C VAL A 176 -3.38 13.75 17.81
N ASN A 177 -4.36 12.92 17.45
CA ASN A 177 -5.66 12.89 18.08
C ASN A 177 -5.83 11.53 18.79
N PRO A 178 -5.49 11.43 20.09
CA PRO A 178 -5.51 10.15 20.80
C PRO A 178 -6.90 9.51 20.89
N ALA A 179 -7.98 10.31 20.86
CA ALA A 179 -9.34 9.81 20.93
C ALA A 179 -9.76 9.09 19.64
N ALA A 180 -9.25 9.55 18.50
CA ALA A 180 -9.45 8.90 17.21
C ALA A 180 -8.36 7.87 16.89
N GLY A 181 -7.17 7.98 17.48
CA GLY A 181 -6.01 7.16 17.14
C GLY A 181 -5.22 7.69 15.94
N SER A 182 -5.41 8.97 15.59
CA SER A 182 -4.82 9.61 14.43
C SER A 182 -3.44 10.20 14.72
N VAL A 183 -2.61 10.28 13.68
CA VAL A 183 -1.27 10.88 13.74
C VAL A 183 -1.00 11.68 12.47
N ALA A 184 -0.30 12.79 12.62
CA ALA A 184 0.01 13.68 11.51
C ALA A 184 1.44 14.22 11.59
N CYS A 185 2.03 14.43 10.43
CA CYS A 185 3.09 15.39 10.21
C CYS A 185 2.46 16.79 10.06
N VAL A 186 3.09 17.79 10.67
CA VAL A 186 2.67 19.19 10.61
C VAL A 186 3.81 20.01 10.05
N GLY A 187 3.52 20.83 9.05
CA GLY A 187 4.53 21.64 8.39
C GLY A 187 5.03 22.79 9.27
N VAL A 188 5.98 23.57 8.75
CA VAL A 188 6.66 24.64 9.51
C VAL A 188 6.42 25.99 8.83
N THR A 189 6.09 27.01 9.62
CA THR A 189 5.97 28.39 9.13
C THR A 189 7.35 29.02 8.92
N PRO A 190 7.47 30.15 8.18
CA PRO A 190 8.74 30.88 8.07
C PRO A 190 9.34 31.33 9.42
N ALA A 191 8.52 31.40 10.47
CA ALA A 191 8.97 31.75 11.82
C ALA A 191 9.49 30.52 12.63
N GLY A 192 9.49 29.32 12.05
CA GLY A 192 9.94 28.11 12.73
C GLY A 192 8.91 27.50 13.69
N THR A 193 7.62 27.85 13.55
CA THR A 193 6.52 27.31 14.37
C THR A 193 5.64 26.36 13.57
N PRO A 194 4.81 25.50 14.19
CA PRO A 194 3.88 24.65 13.46
C PRO A 194 2.97 25.46 12.52
N SER A 195 2.81 24.97 11.29
CA SER A 195 1.89 25.53 10.30
C SER A 195 0.49 24.91 10.42
N SER A 196 -0.44 25.39 9.60
CA SER A 196 -1.78 24.78 9.50
C SER A 196 -1.84 23.62 8.50
N ARG A 197 -0.74 23.33 7.78
CA ARG A 197 -0.67 22.25 6.80
C ARG A 197 -0.35 20.96 7.54
N ILE A 198 -1.08 19.90 7.22
CA ILE A 198 -0.89 18.57 7.80
C ILE A 198 -0.92 17.50 6.73
N GLU A 199 -0.22 16.40 7.01
CA GLU A 199 -0.37 15.12 6.35
C GLU A 199 -0.72 14.11 7.43
N GLN A 200 -1.90 13.50 7.35
CA GLN A 200 -2.51 12.79 8.47
C GLN A 200 -3.01 11.40 8.09
N TRP A 201 -2.74 10.44 8.97
CA TRP A 201 -3.47 9.17 9.01
C TRP A 201 -4.59 9.27 10.03
N ASP A 202 -5.83 9.24 9.54
CA ASP A 202 -7.04 9.19 10.36
C ASP A 202 -7.70 7.81 10.20
N PRO A 203 -7.73 6.98 11.25
CA PRO A 203 -8.17 5.60 11.11
C PRO A 203 -9.69 5.49 10.93
N LEU A 204 -10.10 4.66 9.96
CA LEU A 204 -11.50 4.34 9.71
C LEU A 204 -12.06 3.37 10.76
N THR A 205 -11.21 2.48 11.27
CA THR A 205 -11.56 1.47 12.27
C THR A 205 -11.01 1.87 13.65
N PRO A 206 -11.84 1.86 14.71
CA PRO A 206 -11.38 2.15 16.06
C PRO A 206 -10.31 1.15 16.53
N GLY A 207 -9.47 1.59 17.47
CA GLY A 207 -8.45 0.73 18.09
C GLY A 207 -7.08 0.74 17.39
N SER A 208 -6.89 1.62 16.40
CA SER A 208 -5.59 1.85 15.79
C SER A 208 -4.60 2.47 16.79
N SER A 209 -3.35 2.01 16.71
CA SER A 209 -2.23 2.61 17.44
C SER A 209 -1.41 3.51 16.53
N TYR A 210 -0.75 4.54 17.07
CA TYR A 210 0.00 5.52 16.29
C TYR A 210 1.46 5.72 16.71
N PHE A 211 2.29 6.20 15.79
CA PHE A 211 3.68 6.56 16.05
C PHE A 211 4.13 7.71 15.14
N HIS A 212 4.59 8.81 15.74
CA HIS A 212 5.31 9.88 15.04
C HIS A 212 6.72 10.02 15.62
N ALA A 213 7.74 9.90 14.77
CA ALA A 213 9.16 9.95 15.11
C ALA A 213 9.99 10.26 13.84
N ASN A 214 11.33 10.15 13.90
CA ASN A 214 12.12 10.18 12.67
C ASN A 214 11.73 8.99 11.78
N TYR A 215 11.77 9.17 10.45
CA TYR A 215 11.36 8.14 9.50
C TYR A 215 12.01 6.78 9.78
N ASP A 216 13.32 6.76 10.06
CA ASP A 216 14.09 5.55 10.31
C ASP A 216 13.60 4.79 11.56
N GLU A 217 13.18 5.50 12.60
CA GLU A 217 12.66 4.91 13.84
C GLU A 217 11.28 4.29 13.62
N VAL A 218 10.42 4.94 12.82
CA VAL A 218 9.11 4.39 12.43
C VAL A 218 9.31 3.11 11.62
N TRP A 219 10.17 3.14 10.60
CA TRP A 219 10.46 1.97 9.78
C TRP A 219 11.14 0.85 10.55
N ALA A 220 12.10 1.16 11.44
CA ALA A 220 12.74 0.16 12.30
C ALA A 220 11.73 -0.56 13.20
N ARG A 221 10.73 0.17 13.71
CA ARG A 221 9.66 -0.43 14.52
C ARG A 221 8.79 -1.38 13.72
N ILE A 222 8.47 -1.02 12.47
CA ILE A 222 7.75 -1.90 11.53
C ILE A 222 8.61 -3.13 11.19
N GLY A 223 9.91 -2.95 10.97
CA GLY A 223 10.87 -4.04 10.75
C GLY A 223 10.96 -5.02 11.92
N ALA A 224 10.88 -4.50 13.15
CA ALA A 224 10.77 -5.28 14.37
C ALA A 224 9.38 -5.92 14.58
N GLN A 225 8.42 -5.66 13.68
CA GLN A 225 7.06 -6.19 13.73
C GLN A 225 6.31 -5.85 15.03
N LEU A 226 6.58 -4.67 15.60
CA LEU A 226 5.99 -4.22 16.85
C LEU A 226 4.78 -3.30 16.60
N PRO A 227 3.68 -3.45 17.37
CA PRO A 227 2.58 -2.48 17.36
C PRO A 227 3.09 -1.07 17.64
N PHE A 228 2.45 -0.04 17.11
CA PHE A 228 2.86 1.33 17.41
C PHE A 228 2.60 1.69 18.89
N PRO A 229 3.46 2.51 19.52
CA PRO A 229 3.46 2.69 20.97
C PRO A 229 2.50 3.79 21.47
N ASN A 230 1.72 4.42 20.58
CA ASN A 230 0.89 5.59 20.87
C ASN A 230 1.72 6.78 21.38
N THR A 231 2.77 7.13 20.64
CA THR A 231 3.62 8.27 20.98
C THR A 231 3.80 9.22 19.81
N CYS A 232 3.99 10.50 20.14
CA CYS A 232 4.28 11.57 19.20
C CYS A 232 5.55 12.30 19.63
N ARG A 233 6.47 12.54 18.69
CA ARG A 233 7.40 13.67 18.79
C ARG A 233 6.71 14.95 18.32
N CYS A 234 5.96 15.51 19.25
CA CYS A 234 5.31 16.81 19.20
C CYS A 234 6.25 17.80 19.93
#